data_AF-A0A0S7X0P3-F1
#
_entry.id   AF-A0A0S7X0P3-F1
#
_cell.length_a   1.000
_cell.length_b   1.000
_cell.length_c   1.000
_cell.angle_alpha   90.00
_cell.angle_beta   90.00
_cell.angle_gamma   90.00
#
_symmetry.space_group_name_H-M   'P 1'
#
loop_
_entity.id
_entity.type
_entity.pdbx_description
1 polymer ?
#
loop_
_entity_poly.entity_id
_entity_poly.type
_entity_poly.pdbx_seq_one_letter_code
_entity_poly.pdbx_strand_id
1 'polypeptide(L)'
;MKTIPVYESSMRFARTVYGLLALIGFLTHNVWVILFCATLMTIGVIYPMKSNAVYEFHRVALRPLFKDKAKPILRGKDEMRFACVLGTVFLLGALCLIYLGMFIEIAWISVLFLSSLMLLSGFSGVCAATLFYVFFIKKFLLGWKKEEEILSKAKFGEPNYVNQDCIIAQSIGACPWERCQYCRIKSFKECPMFRFIVFTLILMILCLGIIFLIEKELFLSIYKIILFSLFFFTIAYGYLFNKTTIEVIETEREIQKKIEQAKNKLQARVDELERFHKLTIGREIKMVELKKKIKELEQKLEKE
;
A
#
# COMPACT_ATOMS: atom_id res chain seq x y z
N MET A 1 -17.46 -4.28 -7.66
CA MET A 1 -16.88 -3.58 -8.84
C MET A 1 -15.96 -4.52 -9.62
N LYS A 2 -15.58 -4.21 -10.88
CA LYS A 2 -14.56 -5.01 -11.59
C LYS A 2 -13.18 -4.67 -10.99
N THR A 3 -12.59 -5.62 -10.27
CA THR A 3 -11.21 -5.52 -9.81
C THR A 3 -10.26 -5.91 -10.93
N ILE A 4 -9.06 -5.34 -10.90
CA ILE A 4 -8.00 -5.65 -11.87
C ILE A 4 -6.67 -5.83 -11.11
N PRO A 5 -5.82 -6.77 -11.57
CA PRO A 5 -4.50 -6.97 -10.98
C PRO A 5 -3.59 -5.79 -11.32
N VAL A 6 -3.04 -5.14 -10.31
CA VAL A 6 -2.14 -3.99 -10.45
C VAL A 6 -0.80 -4.27 -9.79
N TYR A 7 0.28 -3.96 -10.51
CA TYR A 7 1.62 -3.96 -9.93
C TYR A 7 1.91 -2.61 -9.30
N GLU A 8 2.11 -2.60 -7.98
CA GLU A 8 2.31 -1.38 -7.22
C GLU A 8 3.57 -0.62 -7.66
N SER A 9 4.67 -1.33 -7.94
CA SER A 9 5.92 -0.74 -8.46
C SER A 9 5.70 0.00 -9.77
N SER A 10 4.95 -0.60 -10.70
CA SER A 10 4.67 -0.01 -12.02
C SER A 10 3.75 1.21 -11.92
N MET A 11 2.79 1.17 -10.99
CA MET A 11 1.91 2.30 -10.71
C MET A 11 2.67 3.47 -10.07
N ARG A 12 3.55 3.18 -9.10
CA ARG A 12 4.43 4.18 -8.49
C ARG A 12 5.31 4.85 -9.53
N PHE A 13 5.96 4.05 -10.38
CA PHE A 13 6.78 4.54 -11.48
C PHE A 13 6.00 5.48 -12.41
N ALA A 14 4.82 5.06 -12.87
CA ALA A 14 4.00 5.89 -13.76
C ALA A 14 3.64 7.24 -13.13
N ARG A 15 3.22 7.24 -11.86
CA ARG A 15 2.92 8.49 -11.12
C ARG A 15 4.14 9.37 -10.95
N THR A 16 5.31 8.78 -10.66
CA THR A 16 6.56 9.53 -10.57
C THR A 16 6.89 10.21 -11.90
N VAL A 17 6.76 9.49 -13.01
CA VAL A 17 7.01 10.05 -14.35
C VAL A 17 6.03 11.18 -14.67
N TYR A 18 4.72 11.01 -14.42
CA TYR A 18 3.73 12.07 -14.64
C TYR A 18 4.01 13.31 -13.78
N GLY A 19 4.35 13.10 -12.52
CA GLY A 19 4.72 14.17 -11.61
C GLY A 19 5.98 14.91 -12.07
N LEU A 20 7.02 14.19 -12.52
CA LEU A 20 8.24 14.78 -13.08
C LEU A 20 7.96 15.57 -14.37
N LEU A 21 7.16 15.03 -15.28
CA LEU A 21 6.76 15.73 -16.51
C LEU A 21 6.02 17.04 -16.20
N ALA A 22 5.05 16.99 -15.28
CA ALA A 22 4.33 18.19 -14.83
C ALA A 22 5.27 19.20 -14.15
N LEU A 23 6.26 18.73 -13.36
CA LEU A 23 7.25 19.58 -12.73
C LEU A 23 8.17 20.25 -13.75
N ILE A 24 8.63 19.50 -14.76
CA ILE A 24 9.44 20.04 -15.85
C ILE A 24 8.65 21.10 -16.60
N GLY A 25 7.37 20.85 -16.91
CA GLY A 25 6.50 21.84 -17.54
C GLY A 25 6.34 23.11 -16.71
N PHE A 26 6.21 22.98 -15.39
CA PHE A 26 6.20 24.12 -14.46
C PHE A 26 7.52 24.90 -14.47
N LEU A 27 8.67 24.22 -14.29
CA LEU A 27 9.98 24.88 -14.21
C LEU A 27 10.36 25.60 -15.52
N THR A 28 10.05 24.98 -16.65
CA THR A 28 10.34 25.53 -17.98
C THR A 28 9.26 26.48 -18.49
N HIS A 29 8.14 26.63 -17.77
CA HIS A 29 6.93 27.31 -18.21
C HIS A 29 6.46 26.85 -19.62
N ASN A 30 6.72 25.58 -19.97
CA ASN A 30 6.43 25.04 -21.29
C ASN A 30 5.05 24.38 -21.34
N VAL A 31 4.11 25.08 -21.98
CA VAL A 31 2.71 24.66 -22.15
C VAL A 31 2.59 23.31 -22.87
N TRP A 32 3.47 23.02 -23.84
CA TRP A 32 3.41 21.77 -24.60
C TRP A 32 3.73 20.54 -23.75
N VAL A 33 4.63 20.67 -22.77
CA VAL A 33 4.94 19.58 -21.83
C VAL A 33 3.72 19.28 -20.95
N ILE A 34 3.01 20.31 -20.50
CA ILE A 34 1.78 20.17 -19.72
C ILE A 34 0.66 19.54 -20.55
N LEU A 35 0.49 19.97 -21.81
CA LEU A 35 -0.47 19.38 -22.75
C LEU A 35 -0.18 17.89 -23.01
N PHE A 36 1.09 17.55 -23.20
CA PHE A 36 1.51 16.16 -23.36
C PHE A 36 1.18 15.32 -22.12
N CYS A 37 1.50 15.82 -20.92
CA CYS A 37 1.16 15.15 -19.66
C CYS A 37 -0.37 14.98 -19.49
N ALA A 38 -1.15 16.03 -19.78
CA ALA A 38 -2.61 15.99 -19.72
C ALA A 38 -3.19 14.95 -20.70
N THR A 39 -2.62 14.85 -21.90
CA THR A 39 -3.03 13.87 -22.90
C THR A 39 -2.77 12.44 -22.43
N LEU A 40 -1.58 12.17 -21.87
CA LEU A 40 -1.26 10.85 -21.31
C LEU A 40 -2.23 10.47 -20.18
N MET A 41 -2.57 11.41 -19.30
CA MET A 41 -3.55 11.18 -18.24
C MET A 41 -4.96 10.93 -18.77
N THR A 42 -5.36 11.68 -19.81
CA THR A 42 -6.67 11.54 -20.47
C THR A 42 -6.83 10.16 -21.09
N ILE A 43 -5.78 9.65 -21.76
CA ILE A 43 -5.75 8.27 -22.27
C ILE A 43 -5.94 7.26 -21.12
N GLY A 44 -5.32 7.53 -19.97
CA GLY A 44 -5.50 6.75 -18.74
C GLY A 44 -6.94 6.76 -18.19
N VAL A 45 -7.73 7.82 -18.42
CA VAL A 45 -9.15 7.84 -18.04
C VAL A 45 -9.94 6.78 -18.82
N ILE A 46 -9.73 6.74 -20.14
CA ILE A 46 -10.43 5.82 -21.04
C ILE A 46 -10.01 4.38 -20.73
N TYR A 47 -8.70 4.16 -20.60
CA TYR A 47 -8.09 2.84 -20.43
C TYR A 47 -7.02 2.84 -19.32
N PRO A 48 -7.42 2.74 -18.04
CA PRO A 48 -6.55 2.96 -16.86
C PRO A 48 -5.35 2.03 -16.71
N MET A 49 -5.26 0.95 -17.49
CA MET A 49 -4.16 -0.03 -17.41
C MET A 49 -3.56 -0.33 -18.78
N LYS A 50 -4.38 -0.80 -19.73
CA LYS A 50 -3.87 -1.25 -21.04
C LYS A 50 -3.25 -0.14 -21.88
N SER A 51 -3.66 1.11 -21.68
CA SER A 51 -3.21 2.24 -22.52
C SER A 51 -2.39 3.27 -21.75
N ASN A 52 -2.13 3.02 -20.47
CA ASN A 52 -1.18 3.83 -19.72
C ASN A 52 0.23 3.42 -20.17
N ALA A 53 0.72 4.09 -21.22
CA ALA A 53 1.98 3.74 -21.89
C ALA A 53 3.16 3.66 -20.91
N VAL A 54 3.22 4.57 -19.93
CA VAL A 54 4.27 4.59 -18.92
C VAL A 54 4.18 3.39 -17.97
N TYR A 55 2.97 3.04 -17.53
CA TYR A 55 2.74 1.87 -16.69
C TYR A 55 3.09 0.57 -17.43
N GLU A 56 2.62 0.42 -18.67
CA GLU A 56 2.88 -0.76 -19.51
C GLU A 56 4.36 -0.89 -19.84
N PHE A 57 5.03 0.21 -20.19
CA PHE A 57 6.47 0.24 -20.40
C PHE A 57 7.23 -0.27 -19.18
N HIS A 58 6.91 0.22 -17.98
CA HIS A 58 7.55 -0.28 -16.78
C HIS A 58 7.24 -1.76 -16.54
N ARG A 59 5.98 -2.16 -16.66
CA ARG A 59 5.53 -3.54 -16.41
C ARG A 59 6.22 -4.56 -17.33
N VAL A 60 6.35 -4.23 -18.62
CA VAL A 60 6.85 -5.16 -19.65
C VAL A 60 8.37 -5.07 -19.79
N ALA A 61 8.95 -3.86 -19.82
CA ALA A 61 10.38 -3.67 -20.11
C ALA A 61 11.23 -3.58 -18.84
N LEU A 62 10.90 -2.67 -17.92
CA LEU A 62 11.76 -2.38 -16.76
C LEU A 62 11.65 -3.43 -15.66
N ARG A 63 10.46 -3.96 -15.43
CA ARG A 63 10.20 -4.85 -14.31
C ARG A 63 10.95 -6.19 -14.39
N PRO A 64 11.00 -6.88 -15.55
CA PRO A 64 11.86 -8.06 -15.70
C PRO A 64 13.34 -7.74 -15.52
N LEU A 65 13.78 -6.56 -16.00
CA LEU A 65 15.16 -6.10 -15.88
C LEU A 65 15.57 -5.93 -14.41
N PHE A 66 14.68 -5.39 -13.56
CA PHE A 66 14.92 -5.23 -12.12
C PHE A 66 14.63 -6.49 -11.28
N LYS A 67 14.24 -7.61 -11.91
CA LYS A 67 13.87 -8.87 -11.20
C LYS A 67 12.83 -8.66 -10.09
N ASP A 68 11.92 -7.71 -10.28
CA ASP A 68 10.87 -7.40 -9.30
C ASP A 68 9.86 -8.56 -9.20
N LYS A 69 9.83 -9.22 -8.03
CA LYS A 69 8.98 -10.37 -7.71
C LYS A 69 7.65 -10.00 -7.06
N ALA A 70 7.30 -8.72 -6.98
CA ALA A 70 6.05 -8.29 -6.33
C ALA A 70 4.84 -8.98 -6.97
N LYS A 71 3.88 -9.41 -6.13
CA LYS A 71 2.64 -10.00 -6.65
C LYS A 71 1.66 -8.87 -6.99
N PRO A 72 0.83 -9.03 -8.03
CA PRO A 72 -0.17 -8.01 -8.34
C PRO A 72 -1.20 -7.95 -7.21
N ILE A 73 -1.64 -6.74 -6.89
CA ILE A 73 -2.69 -6.46 -5.90
C ILE A 73 -3.98 -6.14 -6.67
N LEU A 74 -5.10 -6.69 -6.21
CA LEU A 74 -6.40 -6.37 -6.80
C LEU A 74 -6.82 -4.97 -6.37
N ARG A 75 -7.10 -4.09 -7.35
CA ARG A 75 -7.67 -2.76 -7.10
C ARG A 75 -8.94 -2.54 -7.90
N GLY A 76 -9.82 -1.69 -7.37
CA GLY A 76 -11.01 -1.24 -8.09
C GLY A 76 -10.62 -0.44 -9.34
N LYS A 77 -11.21 -0.78 -10.49
CA LYS A 77 -10.97 -0.03 -11.74
C LYS A 77 -11.36 1.44 -11.62
N ASP A 78 -12.40 1.74 -10.84
CA ASP A 78 -12.98 3.08 -10.73
C ASP A 78 -12.09 4.02 -9.90
N GLU A 79 -11.36 3.50 -8.91
CA GLU A 79 -10.40 4.26 -8.11
C GLU A 79 -9.27 4.85 -8.98
N MET A 80 -8.77 4.05 -9.92
CA MET A 80 -7.71 4.49 -10.83
C MET A 80 -8.23 5.49 -11.86
N ARG A 81 -9.43 5.24 -12.40
CA ARG A 81 -10.09 6.19 -13.31
C ARG A 81 -10.29 7.53 -12.63
N PHE A 82 -10.78 7.54 -11.40
CA PHE A 82 -10.99 8.77 -10.65
C PHE A 82 -9.70 9.56 -10.49
N ALA A 83 -8.59 8.90 -10.11
CA ALA A 83 -7.30 9.58 -9.99
C ALA A 83 -6.83 10.18 -11.33
N CYS A 84 -7.01 9.46 -12.44
CA CYS A 84 -6.69 9.97 -13.77
C CYS A 84 -7.60 11.13 -14.20
N VAL A 85 -8.90 11.05 -13.93
CA VAL A 85 -9.89 12.11 -14.22
C VAL A 85 -9.52 13.36 -13.46
N LEU A 86 -9.27 13.24 -12.16
CA LEU A 86 -8.91 14.38 -11.33
C LEU A 86 -7.65 15.06 -11.87
N GLY A 87 -6.57 14.31 -12.10
CA GLY A 87 -5.35 14.90 -12.66
C GLY A 87 -5.55 15.53 -14.04
N THR A 88 -6.37 14.91 -14.90
CA THR A 88 -6.72 15.47 -16.22
C THR A 88 -7.46 16.79 -16.09
N VAL A 89 -8.47 16.88 -15.21
CA VAL A 89 -9.25 18.09 -14.97
C VAL A 89 -8.35 19.23 -14.46
N PHE A 90 -7.45 18.94 -13.51
CA PHE A 90 -6.51 19.93 -13.01
C PHE A 90 -5.54 20.44 -14.09
N LEU A 91 -4.96 19.55 -14.91
CA LEU A 91 -4.02 19.95 -15.96
C LEU A 91 -4.70 20.70 -17.11
N LEU A 92 -5.85 20.21 -17.59
CA LEU A 92 -6.62 20.89 -18.65
C LEU A 92 -7.19 22.22 -18.16
N GLY A 93 -7.64 22.29 -16.91
CA GLY A 93 -8.07 23.53 -16.28
C GLY A 93 -6.93 24.56 -16.22
N ALA A 94 -5.74 24.14 -15.80
CA ALA A 94 -4.56 25.01 -15.81
C ALA A 94 -4.17 25.46 -17.23
N LEU A 95 -4.20 24.56 -18.22
CA LEU A 95 -3.95 24.90 -19.63
C LEU A 95 -4.96 25.92 -20.17
N CYS A 96 -6.24 25.76 -19.83
CA CYS A 96 -7.29 26.68 -20.21
C CYS A 96 -7.05 28.08 -19.63
N LEU A 97 -6.71 28.16 -18.34
CA LEU A 97 -6.36 29.44 -17.68
C LEU A 97 -5.15 30.12 -18.33
N ILE A 98 -4.09 29.35 -18.63
CA ILE A 98 -2.89 29.86 -19.31
C ILE A 98 -3.24 30.37 -20.72
N TYR A 99 -4.02 29.61 -21.49
CA TYR A 99 -4.37 29.96 -22.86
C TYR A 99 -5.27 31.20 -22.95
N LEU A 100 -6.21 31.36 -22.00
CA LEU A 100 -7.07 32.52 -21.90
C LEU A 100 -6.36 33.76 -21.33
N GLY A 101 -5.10 33.62 -20.88
CA GLY A 101 -4.35 34.70 -20.23
C GLY A 101 -4.92 35.12 -18.88
N MET A 102 -5.81 34.32 -18.29
CA MET A 102 -6.46 34.61 -17.01
C MET A 102 -5.76 33.87 -15.87
N PHE A 103 -5.37 34.60 -14.83
CA PHE A 103 -4.79 34.02 -13.62
C PHE A 103 -3.62 33.05 -13.88
N ILE A 104 -2.69 33.43 -14.78
CA ILE A 104 -1.56 32.60 -15.22
C ILE A 104 -0.77 32.03 -14.02
N GLU A 105 -0.52 32.84 -13.00
CA GLU A 105 0.16 32.41 -11.77
C GLU A 105 -0.60 31.31 -11.02
N ILE A 106 -1.93 31.43 -10.91
CA ILE A 106 -2.77 30.42 -10.23
C ILE A 106 -2.73 29.10 -11.01
N ALA A 107 -2.72 29.16 -12.34
CA ALA A 107 -2.61 27.98 -13.18
C ALA A 107 -1.27 27.24 -12.94
N TRP A 108 -0.15 27.95 -12.88
CA TRP A 108 1.15 27.35 -12.59
C TRP A 108 1.25 26.81 -11.16
N ILE A 109 0.69 27.51 -10.18
CA ILE A 109 0.58 27.02 -8.79
C ILE A 109 -0.23 25.71 -8.76
N SER A 110 -1.33 25.62 -9.52
CA SER A 110 -2.14 24.41 -9.62
C SER A 110 -1.35 23.24 -10.24
N VAL A 111 -0.55 23.49 -11.29
CA VAL A 111 0.33 22.47 -11.89
C VAL A 111 1.36 21.98 -10.88
N LEU A 112 2.02 22.88 -10.15
CA LEU A 112 3.02 22.51 -9.15
C LEU A 112 2.41 21.74 -7.98
N PHE A 113 1.22 22.14 -7.52
CA PHE A 113 0.48 21.44 -6.49
C PHE A 113 0.14 20.01 -6.93
N LEU A 114 -0.42 19.84 -8.14
CA LEU A 114 -0.74 18.53 -8.68
C LEU A 114 0.51 17.65 -8.86
N SER A 115 1.59 18.22 -9.41
CA SER A 115 2.88 17.54 -9.58
C SER A 115 3.42 17.02 -8.24
N SER A 116 3.35 17.85 -7.19
CA SER A 116 3.75 17.48 -5.83
C SER A 116 2.94 16.30 -5.29
N LEU A 117 1.62 16.29 -5.48
CA LEU A 117 0.76 15.18 -5.09
C LEU A 117 1.06 13.89 -5.85
N MET A 118 1.36 13.98 -7.15
CA MET A 118 1.74 12.82 -7.97
C MET A 118 3.07 12.22 -7.55
N LEU A 119 4.07 13.06 -7.28
CA LEU A 119 5.38 12.64 -6.83
C LEU A 119 5.32 12.04 -5.43
N LEU A 120 4.62 12.68 -4.50
CA LEU A 120 4.32 12.09 -3.20
C LEU A 120 3.65 10.72 -3.36
N SER A 121 2.74 10.58 -4.32
CA SER A 121 2.10 9.29 -4.61
C SER A 121 3.04 8.23 -5.19
N GLY A 122 3.99 8.65 -6.03
CA GLY A 122 5.05 7.80 -6.56
C GLY A 122 5.96 7.26 -5.46
N PHE A 123 6.38 8.10 -4.53
CA PHE A 123 7.27 7.71 -3.43
C PHE A 123 6.57 6.95 -2.31
N SER A 124 5.43 7.46 -1.83
CA SER A 124 4.72 6.88 -0.67
C SER A 124 3.83 5.69 -1.03
N GLY A 125 3.48 5.53 -2.32
CA GLY A 125 2.45 4.60 -2.79
C GLY A 125 1.02 5.07 -2.52
N VAL A 126 0.82 6.25 -1.91
CA VAL A 126 -0.51 6.78 -1.55
C VAL A 126 -0.99 7.78 -2.59
N CYS A 127 -2.14 7.55 -3.20
CA CYS A 127 -2.76 8.59 -4.03
C CYS A 127 -3.82 9.33 -3.22
N ALA A 128 -3.62 10.62 -2.99
CA ALA A 128 -4.60 11.48 -2.32
C ALA A 128 -5.97 11.44 -3.03
N ALA A 129 -5.97 11.41 -4.37
CA ALA A 129 -7.21 11.28 -5.15
C ALA A 129 -7.94 9.97 -4.89
N THR A 130 -7.21 8.84 -4.77
CA THR A 130 -7.82 7.55 -4.44
C THR A 130 -8.38 7.55 -3.01
N LEU A 131 -7.66 8.13 -2.04
CA LEU A 131 -8.18 8.28 -0.68
C LEU A 131 -9.44 9.15 -0.67
N PHE A 132 -9.42 10.28 -1.37
CA PHE A 132 -10.57 11.17 -1.48
C PHE A 132 -11.79 10.44 -2.08
N TYR A 133 -11.59 9.69 -3.18
CA TYR A 133 -12.64 8.86 -3.78
C TYR A 133 -13.25 7.88 -2.78
N VAL A 134 -12.41 7.15 -2.03
CA VAL A 134 -12.87 6.15 -1.07
C VAL A 134 -13.62 6.82 0.09
N PHE A 135 -13.05 7.89 0.66
CA PHE A 135 -13.62 8.53 1.85
C PHE A 135 -14.88 9.35 1.58
N PHE A 136 -14.95 10.04 0.45
CA PHE A 136 -16.06 10.94 0.14
C PHE A 136 -17.04 10.29 -0.81
N ILE A 137 -16.59 9.84 -1.99
CA ILE A 137 -17.51 9.36 -3.03
C ILE A 137 -18.07 7.98 -2.66
N LYS A 138 -17.20 7.01 -2.34
CA LYS A 138 -17.64 5.65 -2.03
C LYS A 138 -18.48 5.62 -0.75
N LYS A 139 -18.04 6.33 0.30
CA LYS A 139 -18.76 6.37 1.58
C LYS A 139 -20.08 7.14 1.50
N PHE A 140 -20.08 8.34 0.91
CA PHE A 140 -21.23 9.24 1.00
C PHE A 140 -22.25 9.04 -0.11
N LEU A 141 -21.81 8.78 -1.36
CA LEU A 141 -22.72 8.72 -2.52
C LEU A 141 -23.21 7.31 -2.83
N LEU A 142 -22.35 6.30 -2.71
CA LEU A 142 -22.66 4.94 -3.19
C LEU A 142 -23.17 3.99 -2.09
N GLY A 143 -23.04 4.39 -0.81
CA GLY A 143 -23.32 3.52 0.32
C GLY A 143 -22.33 2.36 0.44
N TRP A 144 -22.19 1.82 1.66
CA TRP A 144 -21.34 0.65 1.89
C TRP A 144 -22.04 -0.61 1.38
N LYS A 145 -21.90 -0.93 0.08
CA LYS A 145 -22.17 -2.30 -0.38
C LYS A 145 -21.04 -3.20 0.11
N LYS A 146 -21.36 -4.16 0.98
CA LYS A 146 -20.42 -5.17 1.51
C LYS A 146 -19.77 -5.96 0.37
N GLU A 147 -18.54 -5.61 -0.01
CA GLU A 147 -17.63 -6.42 -0.85
C GLU A 147 -16.92 -7.51 -0.02
N GLU A 148 -17.47 -7.90 1.15
CA GLU A 148 -16.85 -8.73 2.20
C GLU A 148 -16.40 -10.14 1.76
N GLU A 149 -16.93 -10.68 0.66
CA GLU A 149 -16.80 -12.12 0.36
C GLU A 149 -15.49 -12.51 -0.34
N ILE A 150 -14.84 -11.60 -1.06
CA ILE A 150 -13.62 -11.93 -1.85
C ILE A 150 -12.33 -11.71 -1.03
N LEU A 151 -12.33 -10.81 -0.06
CA LEU A 151 -11.11 -10.35 0.62
C LEU A 151 -10.83 -11.04 1.96
N SER A 152 -11.83 -11.71 2.53
CA SER A 152 -11.73 -12.36 3.84
C SER A 152 -10.95 -13.68 3.84
N LYS A 153 -10.58 -14.21 2.67
CA LYS A 153 -9.93 -15.53 2.54
C LYS A 153 -8.41 -15.52 2.54
N ALA A 154 -7.77 -14.38 2.28
CA ALA A 154 -6.31 -14.29 2.25
C ALA A 154 -5.73 -14.41 3.67
N LYS A 155 -4.70 -15.24 3.85
CA LYS A 155 -4.00 -15.34 5.14
C LYS A 155 -3.08 -14.15 5.35
N PHE A 156 -2.72 -13.88 6.60
CA PHE A 156 -1.77 -12.82 6.95
C PHE A 156 -0.49 -12.92 6.09
N GLY A 157 -0.11 -11.80 5.47
CA GLY A 157 1.08 -11.72 4.62
C GLY A 157 0.90 -12.26 3.19
N GLU A 158 -0.28 -12.79 2.84
CA GLU A 158 -0.62 -13.13 1.46
C GLU A 158 -1.10 -11.88 0.68
N PRO A 159 -0.96 -11.87 -0.67
CA PRO A 159 -1.52 -10.83 -1.50
C PRO A 159 -3.01 -10.67 -1.24
N ASN A 160 -3.44 -9.42 -1.11
CA ASN A 160 -4.83 -9.05 -0.80
C ASN A 160 -5.29 -9.37 0.64
N TYR A 161 -4.39 -9.74 1.57
CA TYR A 161 -4.73 -9.71 2.99
C TYR A 161 -5.19 -8.31 3.40
N VAL A 162 -6.38 -8.23 4.00
CA VAL A 162 -6.97 -7.00 4.52
C VAL A 162 -7.04 -7.13 6.04
N ASN A 163 -6.31 -6.26 6.74
CA ASN A 163 -6.48 -6.11 8.19
C ASN A 163 -7.89 -5.57 8.46
N GLN A 164 -8.73 -6.40 9.08
CA GLN A 164 -10.11 -6.06 9.41
C GLN A 164 -10.20 -4.95 10.47
N ASP A 165 -9.15 -4.70 11.26
CA ASP A 165 -9.17 -3.59 12.23
C ASP A 165 -8.79 -2.24 11.59
N CYS A 166 -8.33 -2.25 10.33
CA CYS A 166 -7.90 -1.03 9.64
C CYS A 166 -9.07 -0.36 8.91
N ILE A 167 -9.53 0.79 9.41
CA ILE A 167 -10.61 1.59 8.81
C ILE A 167 -10.38 1.87 7.32
N ILE A 168 -9.14 2.20 6.92
CA ILE A 168 -8.82 2.44 5.50
C ILE A 168 -9.00 1.17 4.69
N ALA A 169 -8.43 0.06 5.15
CA ALA A 169 -8.46 -1.20 4.41
C ALA A 169 -9.90 -1.75 4.29
N GLN A 170 -10.69 -1.60 5.36
CA GLN A 170 -12.13 -1.87 5.35
C GLN A 170 -12.88 -0.97 4.34
N SER A 171 -12.61 0.35 4.34
CA SER A 171 -13.31 1.30 3.47
C SER A 171 -13.00 1.05 1.98
N ILE A 172 -11.76 0.68 1.68
CA ILE A 172 -11.35 0.34 0.31
C ILE A 172 -11.92 -1.03 -0.07
N GLY A 173 -11.99 -1.98 0.87
CA GLY A 173 -12.16 -3.39 0.55
C GLY A 173 -10.92 -3.92 -0.19
N ALA A 174 -9.74 -3.43 0.14
CA ALA A 174 -8.48 -3.93 -0.38
C ALA A 174 -7.36 -3.46 0.53
N CYS A 175 -6.22 -4.14 0.43
CA CYS A 175 -5.03 -3.67 1.09
C CYS A 175 -4.59 -2.35 0.43
N PRO A 176 -4.57 -1.21 1.14
CA PRO A 176 -4.23 0.07 0.55
C PRO A 176 -2.81 0.11 -0.01
N TRP A 177 -1.92 -0.71 0.56
CA TRP A 177 -0.49 -0.82 0.23
C TRP A 177 -0.02 -2.26 0.45
N GLU A 178 0.99 -2.71 -0.30
CA GLU A 178 1.63 -4.01 -0.08
C GLU A 178 2.02 -4.23 1.39
N ARG A 179 2.55 -3.18 2.04
CA ARG A 179 2.91 -3.23 3.47
C ARG A 179 1.77 -3.52 4.41
N CYS A 180 0.55 -3.10 4.08
CA CYS A 180 -0.59 -3.34 4.96
C CYS A 180 -1.00 -4.82 5.02
N GLN A 181 -0.45 -5.65 4.12
CA GLN A 181 -0.61 -7.10 4.16
C GLN A 181 0.03 -7.70 5.44
N TYR A 182 0.94 -6.95 6.07
CA TYR A 182 1.64 -7.32 7.30
C TYR A 182 1.18 -6.48 8.52
N CYS A 183 0.18 -5.62 8.37
CA CYS A 183 -0.26 -4.77 9.48
C CYS A 183 -1.11 -5.55 10.49
N ARG A 184 -0.67 -5.63 11.75
CA ARG A 184 -1.43 -6.17 12.90
C ARG A 184 -1.99 -5.10 13.85
N ILE A 185 -1.76 -3.83 13.52
CA ILE A 185 -2.15 -2.73 14.38
C ILE A 185 -3.69 -2.65 14.43
N LYS A 186 -4.25 -2.72 15.63
CA LYS A 186 -5.70 -2.63 15.86
C LYS A 186 -6.21 -1.19 15.78
N SER A 187 -5.39 -0.24 16.22
CA SER A 187 -5.76 1.17 16.29
C SER A 187 -5.25 1.95 15.09
N PHE A 188 -6.15 2.58 14.34
CA PHE A 188 -5.76 3.45 13.22
C PHE A 188 -4.82 4.60 13.64
N LYS A 189 -4.91 5.08 14.89
CA LYS A 189 -4.05 6.15 15.45
C LYS A 189 -2.58 5.73 15.61
N GLU A 190 -2.33 4.44 15.72
CA GLU A 190 -0.99 3.86 15.82
C GLU A 190 -0.38 3.56 14.44
N CYS A 191 -1.18 3.67 13.37
CA CYS A 191 -0.70 3.45 12.02
C CYS A 191 0.38 4.50 11.67
N PRO A 192 1.63 4.09 11.37
CA PRO A 192 2.69 5.02 11.02
C PRO A 192 2.34 5.89 9.81
N MET A 193 1.59 5.34 8.85
CA MET A 193 1.12 6.06 7.68
C MET A 193 0.11 7.15 8.01
N PHE A 194 -0.78 6.89 8.96
CA PHE A 194 -1.73 7.92 9.38
C PHE A 194 -0.99 9.10 10.02
N ARG A 195 -0.01 8.82 10.89
CA ARG A 195 0.85 9.85 11.49
C ARG A 195 1.60 10.64 10.42
N PHE A 196 2.17 9.97 9.42
CA PHE A 196 2.83 10.61 8.29
C PHE A 196 1.89 11.56 7.54
N ILE A 197 0.68 11.12 7.19
CA ILE A 197 -0.28 11.93 6.43
C ILE A 197 -0.73 13.13 7.26
N VAL A 198 -1.08 12.92 8.54
CA VAL A 198 -1.51 13.99 9.45
C VAL A 198 -0.40 15.03 9.63
N PHE A 199 0.83 14.57 9.89
CA PHE A 199 1.98 15.46 10.04
C PHE A 199 2.24 16.28 8.76
N THR A 200 2.23 15.63 7.60
CA THR A 200 2.42 16.30 6.30
C THR A 200 1.31 17.32 6.02
N LEU A 201 0.05 17.00 6.35
CA LEU A 201 -1.08 17.92 6.20
C LEU A 201 -0.96 19.12 7.14
N ILE A 202 -0.62 18.91 8.40
CA ILE A 202 -0.39 19.98 9.37
C ILE A 202 0.72 20.91 8.87
N LEU A 203 1.84 20.35 8.41
CA LEU A 203 2.95 21.13 7.87
C LEU A 203 2.53 21.95 6.65
N MET A 204 1.77 21.36 5.71
CA MET A 204 1.22 22.11 4.58
C MET A 204 0.31 23.25 5.01
N ILE A 205 -0.60 23.02 5.95
CA ILE A 205 -1.52 24.06 6.45
C ILE A 205 -0.73 25.18 7.12
N LEU A 206 0.27 24.87 7.94
CA LEU A 206 1.13 25.86 8.58
C LEU A 206 1.90 26.69 7.54
N CYS A 207 2.50 26.05 6.53
CA CYS A 207 3.18 26.75 5.46
C CYS A 207 2.24 27.65 4.66
N LEU A 208 1.03 27.20 4.36
CA LEU A 208 0.00 28.02 3.68
C LEU A 208 -0.45 29.18 4.56
N GLY A 209 -0.59 28.97 5.87
CA GLY A 209 -0.93 30.03 6.83
C GLY A 209 0.15 31.10 6.90
N ILE A 210 1.43 30.71 6.93
CA ILE A 210 2.57 31.64 6.88
C ILE A 210 2.56 32.43 5.57
N ILE A 211 2.35 31.75 4.44
CA ILE A 211 2.24 32.37 3.11
C ILE A 211 1.14 33.45 3.10
N PHE A 212 0.01 33.22 3.78
CA PHE A 212 -1.09 34.18 3.84
C PHE A 212 -0.78 35.45 4.66
N LEU A 213 0.19 35.40 5.58
CA LEU A 213 0.57 36.54 6.43
C LEU A 213 1.60 37.47 5.78
N ILE A 214 2.18 37.09 4.64
CA ILE A 214 3.22 37.87 3.95
C ILE A 214 2.57 38.93 3.04
N GLU A 215 3.14 40.14 3.03
CA GLU A 215 2.71 41.23 2.15
C GLU A 215 2.72 40.83 0.66
N LYS A 216 1.78 41.38 -0.11
CA LYS A 216 1.49 40.97 -1.50
C LYS A 216 2.70 41.01 -2.44
N GLU A 217 3.62 41.95 -2.26
CA GLU A 217 4.80 42.09 -3.15
C GLU A 217 5.86 41.02 -2.88
N LEU A 218 6.14 40.71 -1.61
CA LEU A 218 7.08 39.67 -1.20
C LEU A 218 6.51 38.25 -1.37
N PHE A 219 5.19 38.13 -1.33
CA PHE A 219 4.47 36.86 -1.50
C PHE A 219 4.94 36.10 -2.74
N LEU A 220 5.02 36.78 -3.89
CA LEU A 220 5.23 36.16 -5.20
C LEU A 220 6.62 35.50 -5.35
N SER A 221 7.65 36.08 -4.72
CA SER A 221 8.99 35.51 -4.70
C SER A 221 9.14 34.44 -3.62
N ILE A 222 8.56 34.65 -2.44
CA ILE A 222 8.74 33.75 -1.29
C ILE A 222 7.92 32.46 -1.46
N TYR A 223 6.72 32.49 -2.04
CA TYR A 223 5.90 31.28 -2.18
C TYR A 223 6.60 30.22 -3.04
N LYS A 224 7.34 30.62 -4.08
CA LYS A 224 8.07 29.68 -4.95
C LYS A 224 9.12 28.91 -4.14
N ILE A 225 9.87 29.62 -3.29
CA ILE A 225 10.90 29.03 -2.42
C ILE A 225 10.26 28.13 -1.37
N ILE A 226 9.20 28.59 -0.69
CA ILE A 226 8.50 27.79 0.34
C ILE A 226 7.91 26.52 -0.28
N LEU A 227 7.25 26.64 -1.43
CA LEU A 227 6.60 25.52 -2.10
C LEU A 227 7.65 24.52 -2.61
N PHE A 228 8.78 25.00 -3.15
CA PHE A 228 9.90 24.16 -3.55
C PHE A 228 10.54 23.44 -2.35
N SER A 229 10.73 24.14 -1.23
CA SER A 229 11.25 23.56 0.02
C SER A 229 10.30 22.48 0.58
N LEU A 230 9.01 22.78 0.63
CA LEU A 230 7.97 21.83 1.08
C LEU A 230 7.91 20.60 0.16
N PHE A 231 8.06 20.82 -1.14
CA PHE A 231 8.14 19.75 -2.12
C PHE A 231 9.34 18.84 -1.88
N PHE A 232 10.54 19.41 -1.73
CA PHE A 232 11.75 18.64 -1.43
C PHE A 232 11.63 17.87 -0.10
N PHE A 233 11.11 18.53 0.93
CA PHE A 233 10.83 17.92 2.23
C PHE A 233 9.88 16.73 2.09
N THR A 234 8.78 16.89 1.34
CA THR A 234 7.78 15.84 1.12
C THR A 234 8.37 14.62 0.41
N ILE A 235 9.26 14.83 -0.57
CA ILE A 235 9.98 13.75 -1.25
C ILE A 235 10.95 13.05 -0.29
N ALA A 236 11.83 13.81 0.37
CA ALA A 236 12.85 13.26 1.25
C ALA A 236 12.21 12.49 2.42
N TYR A 237 11.21 13.09 3.05
CA TYR A 237 10.45 12.48 4.15
C TYR A 237 9.66 11.26 3.68
N GLY A 238 9.00 11.33 2.52
CA GLY A 238 8.30 10.19 1.93
C GLY A 238 9.22 9.02 1.60
N TYR A 239 10.42 9.30 1.09
CA TYR A 239 11.46 8.30 0.83
C TYR A 239 11.96 7.64 2.13
N LEU A 240 12.34 8.44 3.13
CA LEU A 240 12.79 7.95 4.43
C LEU A 240 11.72 7.08 5.09
N PHE A 241 10.48 7.56 5.10
CA PHE A 241 9.36 6.82 5.64
C PHE A 241 9.15 5.48 4.92
N ASN A 242 9.20 5.47 3.58
CA ASN A 242 9.05 4.24 2.80
C ASN A 242 10.20 3.25 3.10
N LYS A 243 11.44 3.74 3.20
CA LYS A 243 12.61 2.92 3.56
C LYS A 243 12.45 2.28 4.94
N THR A 244 12.21 3.08 5.98
CA THR A 244 12.05 2.57 7.35
C THR A 244 10.90 1.57 7.44
N THR A 245 9.81 1.81 6.72
CA THR A 245 8.66 0.89 6.73
C THR A 245 8.99 -0.46 6.07
N ILE A 246 9.76 -0.46 4.98
CA ILE A 246 10.19 -1.71 4.31
C ILE A 246 11.07 -2.54 5.25
N GLU A 247 12.04 -1.93 5.92
CA GLU A 247 12.94 -2.61 6.87
C GLU A 247 12.15 -3.27 8.02
N VAL A 248 11.13 -2.58 8.55
CA VAL A 248 10.24 -3.14 9.59
C VAL A 248 9.49 -4.37 9.08
N ILE A 249 8.95 -4.33 7.85
CA ILE A 249 8.20 -5.46 7.27
C ILE A 249 9.10 -6.65 7.00
N GLU A 250 10.31 -6.42 6.50
CA GLU A 250 11.29 -7.49 6.27
C GLU A 250 11.65 -8.17 7.58
N THR A 251 11.87 -7.38 8.64
CA THR A 251 12.12 -7.88 9.99
C THR A 251 10.93 -8.71 10.51
N GLU A 252 9.70 -8.24 10.34
CA GLU A 252 8.49 -9.00 10.71
C GLU A 252 8.36 -10.31 9.92
N ARG A 253 8.64 -10.30 8.61
CA ARG A 253 8.63 -11.49 7.76
C ARG A 253 9.66 -12.52 8.25
N GLU A 254 10.85 -12.08 8.62
CA GLU A 254 11.89 -12.96 9.18
C GLU A 254 11.49 -13.54 10.54
N ILE A 255 10.95 -12.71 11.43
CA ILE A 255 10.42 -13.15 12.73
C ILE A 255 9.33 -14.20 12.53
N GLN A 256 8.43 -14.00 11.58
CA GLN A 256 7.38 -14.99 11.28
C GLN A 256 7.93 -16.31 10.75
N LYS A 257 8.91 -16.26 9.85
CA LYS A 257 9.58 -17.48 9.38
C LYS A 257 10.22 -18.24 10.55
N LYS A 258 10.87 -17.53 11.48
CA LYS A 258 11.47 -18.14 12.68
C LYS A 258 10.41 -18.73 13.62
N ILE A 259 9.29 -18.04 13.83
CA ILE A 259 8.16 -18.55 14.62
C ILE A 259 7.58 -19.83 14.00
N GLU A 260 7.37 -19.84 12.68
CA GLU A 260 6.81 -21.00 11.98
C GLU A 260 7.77 -22.19 12.01
N GLN A 261 9.08 -21.95 11.84
CA GLN A 261 10.11 -22.98 12.00
C GLN A 261 10.14 -23.54 13.43
N ALA A 262 10.06 -22.68 14.44
CA ALA A 262 10.02 -23.10 15.84
C ALA A 262 8.76 -23.92 16.15
N LYS A 263 7.60 -23.51 15.63
CA LYS A 263 6.33 -24.22 15.76
C LYS A 263 6.41 -25.62 15.15
N ASN A 264 6.92 -25.73 13.92
CA ASN A 264 7.07 -27.03 13.24
C ASN A 264 8.05 -27.95 13.98
N LYS A 265 9.15 -27.40 14.51
CA LYS A 265 10.11 -28.15 15.32
C LYS A 265 9.49 -28.63 16.63
N LEU A 266 8.68 -27.79 17.29
CA LEU A 266 7.99 -28.16 18.52
C LEU A 266 6.93 -29.23 18.26
N GLN A 267 6.15 -29.10 17.18
CA GLN A 267 5.16 -30.10 16.79
C GLN A 267 5.81 -31.46 16.54
N ALA A 268 6.93 -31.51 15.82
CA ALA A 268 7.67 -32.76 15.60
C ALA A 268 8.15 -33.41 16.91
N ARG A 269 8.53 -32.62 17.92
CA ARG A 269 8.90 -33.15 19.25
C ARG A 269 7.70 -33.66 20.03
N VAL A 270 6.54 -33.01 19.92
CA VAL A 270 5.29 -33.49 20.53
C VAL A 270 4.90 -34.83 19.90
N ASP A 271 4.91 -34.93 18.57
CA ASP A 271 4.59 -36.17 17.85
C ASP A 271 5.57 -37.31 18.21
N GLU A 272 6.85 -36.98 18.40
CA GLU A 272 7.88 -37.93 18.87
C GLU A 272 7.58 -38.41 20.29
N LEU A 273 7.28 -37.50 21.22
CA LEU A 273 6.93 -37.84 22.61
C LEU A 273 5.65 -38.68 22.68
N GLU A 274 4.63 -38.38 21.88
CA GLU A 274 3.39 -39.18 21.81
C GLU A 274 3.66 -40.61 21.33
N ARG A 275 4.56 -40.79 20.35
CA ARG A 275 5.00 -42.13 19.91
C ARG A 275 5.73 -42.88 21.01
N PHE A 276 6.65 -42.22 21.72
CA PHE A 276 7.34 -42.83 22.86
C PHE A 276 6.36 -43.24 23.96
N HIS A 277 5.40 -42.37 24.29
CA HIS A 277 4.39 -42.66 25.30
C HIS A 277 3.52 -43.86 24.92
N LYS A 278 3.06 -43.93 23.67
CA LYS A 278 2.29 -45.06 23.14
C LYS A 278 3.07 -46.38 23.19
N LEU A 279 4.37 -46.35 22.90
CA LEU A 279 5.25 -47.51 23.00
C LEU A 279 5.45 -47.95 24.46
N THR A 280 5.65 -47.00 25.38
CA THR A 280 5.83 -47.29 26.80
C THR A 280 4.57 -47.86 27.43
N ILE A 281 3.40 -47.23 27.21
CA ILE A 281 2.11 -47.77 27.66
C ILE A 281 1.87 -49.17 27.09
N GLY A 282 2.14 -49.38 25.80
CA GLY A 282 2.00 -50.70 25.19
C GLY A 282 2.89 -51.77 25.86
N ARG A 283 4.12 -51.40 26.25
CA ARG A 283 5.02 -52.29 27.00
C ARG A 283 4.53 -52.55 28.42
N GLU A 284 4.04 -51.53 29.12
CA GLU A 284 3.50 -51.65 30.48
C GLU A 284 2.27 -52.56 30.50
N ILE A 285 1.32 -52.36 29.59
CA ILE A 285 0.14 -53.24 29.44
C ILE A 285 0.58 -54.68 29.19
N LYS A 286 1.52 -54.90 28.27
CA LYS A 286 2.05 -56.24 27.97
C LYS A 286 2.76 -56.87 29.17
N MET A 287 3.49 -56.09 29.96
CA MET A 287 4.10 -56.58 31.20
C MET A 287 3.06 -56.99 32.25
N VAL A 288 1.97 -56.21 32.38
CA VAL A 288 0.87 -56.55 33.30
C VAL A 288 0.18 -57.86 32.86
N GLU A 289 -0.07 -58.03 31.55
CA GLU A 289 -0.62 -59.29 31.01
C GLU A 289 0.30 -60.48 31.25
N LEU A 290 1.60 -60.32 31.01
CA LEU A 290 2.59 -61.39 31.27
C LEU A 290 2.66 -61.75 32.75
N LYS A 291 2.63 -60.76 33.66
CA LYS A 291 2.57 -61.00 35.11
C LYS A 291 1.32 -61.77 35.53
N LYS A 292 0.16 -61.49 34.92
CA LYS A 292 -1.07 -62.26 35.18
C LYS A 292 -0.94 -63.71 34.73
N LYS A 293 -0.42 -63.95 33.52
CA LYS A 293 -0.19 -65.30 32.99
C LYS A 293 0.78 -66.12 33.85
N ILE A 294 1.85 -65.51 34.35
CA ILE A 294 2.79 -66.18 35.26
C ILE A 294 2.07 -66.65 36.53
N LYS A 295 1.28 -65.78 37.18
CA LYS A 295 0.49 -66.15 38.37
C LYS A 295 -0.50 -67.28 38.11
N GLU A 296 -1.18 -67.27 36.96
CA GLU A 296 -2.09 -68.35 36.57
C GLU A 296 -1.37 -69.68 36.37
N LEU A 297 -0.15 -69.67 35.80
CA LEU A 297 0.68 -70.85 35.62
C LEU A 297 1.23 -71.37 36.96
N GLU A 298 1.67 -70.49 37.85
CA GLU A 298 2.11 -70.83 39.22
C GLU A 298 0.99 -71.52 40.01
N GLN A 299 -0.24 -71.00 39.97
CA GLN A 299 -1.41 -71.60 40.62
C GLN A 299 -1.80 -72.98 40.05
N LYS A 300 -1.47 -73.25 38.78
CA LYS A 300 -1.70 -74.58 38.19
C LYS A 300 -0.67 -75.58 38.69
N LEU A 301 0.60 -75.18 38.78
CA LEU A 301 1.68 -76.02 39.29
C LEU A 301 1.51 -76.39 40.76
N GLU A 302 0.93 -75.52 41.60
CA GLU A 302 0.66 -75.83 43.02
C GLU A 302 -0.47 -76.85 43.23
N LYS A 303 -1.29 -77.12 42.21
CA LYS A 303 -2.42 -78.07 42.30
C LYS A 303 -2.08 -79.48 41.81
N GLU A 304 -0.89 -79.67 41.24
CA GLU A 304 -0.34 -80.97 40.82
C GLU A 304 0.52 -81.57 41.93
#